data_AF-A0A934DXT7-F1
#
_entry.id   AF-A0A934DXT7-F1
#
_cell.length_a   1.000
_cell.length_b   1.000
_cell.length_c   1.000
_cell.angle_alpha   90.00
_cell.angle_beta   90.00
_cell.angle_gamma   90.00
#
_symmetry.space_group_name_H-M   'P 1'
#
loop_
_entity.id
_entity.type
_entity.pdbx_description
1 polymer ?
#
loop_
_entity_poly.entity_id
_entity_poly.type
_entity_poly.pdbx_seq_one_letter_code
_entity_poly.pdbx_strand_id
1 'polypeptide(L)'
;MATARSTVQRDFHQARLADPKPITGKETARELLASAFPAFVGRQERIGFELMERSVNEDCSVFLTLSGAMTPAGLHQSCLLPLIERGIVSCLTTTGANLYHDAHRVLGHALREINPNAGDLQLRIARIIRIYDLGFYEQVLFDTDRLFSALIQKPAFQRKMTTAEFHYLLGRELDALEKALKVKVPSLLSTCYRQAVPIFVGAVQDGSIFLNVVKLKRLLGERFKFEIDINDDVFAMAAVQHWCRHHDSKRMAVWMLGGGVPKNYTLQGEPLLDQILNVRTDGFDIDVQFCVDPVDNGALSSCPASEGHTWGKVSAECVATNSMYVHADVTAVFPWLAHALLSNPKMKRAPRRLMDKISDAVAQLD
;
A
#
# COMPACT_ATOMS: atom_id res chain seq x y z
N MET A 1 7.12 15.55 41.83
CA MET A 1 8.49 15.42 41.29
C MET A 1 9.17 14.11 41.68
N ALA A 2 9.24 13.73 42.96
CA ALA A 2 9.86 12.46 43.39
C ALA A 2 9.20 11.20 42.77
N THR A 3 7.86 11.20 42.66
CA THR A 3 7.06 10.12 42.04
C THR A 3 7.26 10.00 40.53
N ALA A 4 7.48 11.12 39.83
CA ALA A 4 7.81 11.11 38.40
C ALA A 4 9.23 10.55 38.18
N ARG A 5 10.19 10.93 39.04
CA ARG A 5 11.57 10.43 38.98
C ARG A 5 11.64 8.91 39.22
N SER A 6 10.90 8.39 40.21
CA SER A 6 10.88 6.94 40.49
C SER A 6 10.27 6.14 39.35
N THR A 7 9.26 6.68 38.67
CA THR A 7 8.62 6.05 37.50
C THR A 7 9.62 5.97 36.34
N VAL A 8 10.26 7.09 35.97
CA VAL A 8 11.24 7.12 34.88
C VAL A 8 12.44 6.19 35.14
N GLN A 9 12.93 6.12 36.38
CA GLN A 9 14.03 5.22 36.73
C GLN A 9 13.63 3.75 36.62
N ARG A 10 12.42 3.40 37.08
CA ARG A 10 11.89 2.04 36.91
C ARG A 10 11.80 1.66 35.44
N ASP A 11 11.24 2.55 34.61
CA ASP A 11 11.06 2.28 33.19
C ASP A 11 12.42 2.17 32.47
N PHE A 12 13.43 2.95 32.86
CA PHE A 12 14.81 2.82 32.36
C PHE A 12 15.44 1.47 32.73
N HIS A 13 15.27 0.99 33.97
CA HIS A 13 15.81 -0.31 34.39
C HIS A 13 15.10 -1.51 33.73
N GLN A 14 13.86 -1.31 33.24
CA GLN A 14 13.13 -2.30 32.45
C GLN A 14 13.41 -2.20 30.95
N ALA A 15 14.04 -1.10 30.50
CA ALA A 15 14.34 -0.90 29.10
C ALA A 15 15.31 -1.97 28.60
N ARG A 16 15.10 -2.38 27.35
CA ARG A 16 15.94 -3.36 26.68
C ARG A 16 17.41 -2.90 26.68
N LEU A 17 18.31 -3.79 27.09
CA LEU A 17 19.75 -3.54 27.04
C LEU A 17 20.24 -3.48 25.59
N ALA A 18 21.09 -2.50 25.29
CA ALA A 18 21.80 -2.39 24.01
C ALA A 18 23.04 -3.29 24.01
N ASP A 19 22.81 -4.60 24.04
CA ASP A 19 23.85 -5.64 24.10
C ASP A 19 23.73 -6.58 22.88
N PRO A 20 24.16 -6.13 21.69
CA PRO A 20 24.06 -6.92 20.47
C PRO A 20 25.03 -8.10 20.50
N LYS A 21 24.58 -9.26 19.99
CA LYS A 21 25.44 -10.43 19.80
C LYS A 21 26.29 -10.28 18.53
N PRO A 22 27.54 -10.78 18.50
CA PRO A 22 28.33 -10.84 17.26
C PRO A 22 27.60 -11.63 16.17
N ILE A 23 27.56 -11.08 14.95
CA ILE A 23 26.94 -11.71 13.78
C ILE A 23 27.89 -12.79 13.24
N THR A 24 27.40 -14.02 13.09
CA THR A 24 28.19 -15.18 12.64
C THR A 24 27.87 -15.61 11.21
N GLY A 25 26.82 -15.05 10.60
CA GLY A 25 26.32 -15.44 9.28
C GLY A 25 25.39 -16.65 9.30
N LYS A 26 24.98 -17.09 10.49
CA LYS A 26 24.03 -18.21 10.70
C LYS A 26 22.66 -17.75 11.17
N GLU A 27 22.57 -16.49 11.58
CA GLU A 27 21.36 -15.88 12.12
C GLU A 27 20.30 -15.76 11.02
N THR A 28 19.07 -16.08 11.37
CA THR A 28 17.90 -15.76 10.55
C THR A 28 17.66 -14.25 10.54
N ALA A 29 16.95 -13.74 9.53
CA ALA A 29 16.59 -12.31 9.48
C ALA A 29 15.82 -11.86 10.74
N ARG A 30 15.00 -12.72 11.32
CA ARG A 30 14.29 -12.47 12.59
C ARG A 30 15.25 -12.35 13.78
N GLU A 31 16.25 -13.21 13.87
CA GLU A 31 17.26 -13.15 14.94
C GLU A 31 18.12 -11.90 14.81
N LEU A 32 18.43 -11.47 13.57
CA LEU A 32 19.11 -10.20 13.32
C LEU A 32 18.27 -9.03 13.81
N LEU A 33 17.00 -8.90 13.38
CA LEU A 33 16.06 -7.89 13.90
C LEU A 33 16.01 -7.90 15.43
N ALA A 34 15.90 -9.09 16.00
CA ALA A 34 15.75 -9.25 17.44
C ALA A 34 17.01 -8.92 18.23
N SER A 35 18.22 -8.90 17.66
CA SER A 35 19.48 -8.77 18.44
C SER A 35 20.44 -7.69 17.96
N ALA A 36 20.47 -7.35 16.67
CA ALA A 36 21.50 -6.49 16.07
C ALA A 36 21.06 -5.02 15.87
N PHE A 37 19.79 -4.68 16.15
CA PHE A 37 19.23 -3.35 15.86
C PHE A 37 18.75 -2.60 17.13
N PRO A 38 19.67 -2.22 18.04
CA PRO A 38 19.29 -1.62 19.33
C PRO A 38 18.99 -0.11 19.28
N ALA A 39 19.51 0.63 18.30
CA ALA A 39 19.47 2.10 18.29
C ALA A 39 19.18 2.73 16.91
N PHE A 40 18.83 4.02 16.92
CA PHE A 40 18.59 4.89 15.75
C PHE A 40 17.61 4.29 14.72
N VAL A 41 17.86 4.47 13.42
CA VAL A 41 17.03 3.91 12.33
C VAL A 41 16.96 2.40 12.43
N GLY A 42 18.03 1.73 12.86
CA GLY A 42 17.98 0.30 13.11
C GLY A 42 16.91 -0.09 14.15
N ARG A 43 16.84 0.63 15.27
CA ARG A 43 15.76 0.44 16.25
C ARG A 43 14.38 0.73 15.66
N GLN A 44 14.27 1.73 14.79
CA GLN A 44 13.01 2.02 14.08
C GLN A 44 12.61 0.83 13.21
N GLU A 45 13.52 0.26 12.42
CA GLU A 45 13.28 -0.94 11.60
C GLU A 45 12.83 -2.13 12.45
N ARG A 46 13.52 -2.38 13.58
CA ARG A 46 13.14 -3.43 14.52
C ARG A 46 11.73 -3.25 15.08
N ILE A 47 11.41 -2.04 15.57
CA ILE A 47 10.08 -1.78 16.14
C ILE A 47 9.01 -1.82 15.03
N GLY A 48 9.29 -1.32 13.84
CA GLY A 48 8.41 -1.41 12.68
C GLY A 48 8.09 -2.88 12.35
N PHE A 49 9.09 -3.75 12.34
CA PHE A 49 8.90 -5.20 12.20
C PHE A 49 8.05 -5.81 13.33
N GLU A 50 8.35 -5.48 14.59
CA GLU A 50 7.61 -5.97 15.76
C GLU A 50 6.12 -5.58 15.68
N LEU A 51 5.82 -4.35 15.23
CA LEU A 51 4.45 -3.87 15.03
C LEU A 51 3.77 -4.52 13.81
N MET A 52 4.50 -4.77 12.71
CA MET A 52 3.98 -5.55 11.59
C MET A 52 3.60 -6.97 12.05
N GLU A 53 4.50 -7.67 12.75
CA GLU A 53 4.20 -9.00 13.30
C GLU A 53 3.03 -8.97 14.30
N ARG A 54 2.99 -7.96 15.19
CA ARG A 54 1.90 -7.78 16.15
C ARG A 54 0.56 -7.58 15.45
N SER A 55 0.49 -6.78 14.38
CA SER A 55 -0.76 -6.56 13.65
C SER A 55 -1.32 -7.84 13.01
N VAL A 56 -0.46 -8.81 12.65
CA VAL A 56 -0.90 -10.12 12.17
C VAL A 56 -1.34 -10.99 13.34
N ASN A 57 -0.59 -11.01 14.45
CA ASN A 57 -0.90 -11.82 15.64
C ASN A 57 -2.19 -11.37 16.36
N GLU A 58 -2.48 -10.07 16.36
CA GLU A 58 -3.69 -9.48 16.94
C GLU A 58 -4.86 -9.44 15.96
N ASP A 59 -4.72 -10.15 14.83
CA ASP A 59 -5.71 -10.27 13.76
C ASP A 59 -6.23 -8.93 13.23
N CYS A 60 -5.40 -7.88 13.17
CA CYS A 60 -5.84 -6.58 12.65
C CYS A 60 -6.18 -6.65 11.15
N SER A 61 -7.19 -5.93 10.67
CA SER A 61 -7.32 -5.64 9.22
C SER A 61 -6.17 -4.73 8.81
N VAL A 62 -5.30 -5.22 7.93
CA VAL A 62 -4.09 -4.48 7.50
C VAL A 62 -4.41 -3.71 6.23
N PHE A 63 -4.42 -2.39 6.34
CA PHE A 63 -4.51 -1.46 5.24
C PHE A 63 -3.09 -1.10 4.81
N LEU A 64 -2.68 -1.54 3.62
CA LEU A 64 -1.36 -1.23 3.09
C LEU A 64 -1.47 -0.06 2.11
N THR A 65 -0.62 0.95 2.28
CA THR A 65 -0.52 2.06 1.33
C THR A 65 0.81 1.98 0.59
N LEU A 66 0.80 2.15 -0.73
CA LEU A 66 1.98 2.04 -1.58
C LEU A 66 2.13 3.27 -2.48
N SER A 67 3.19 4.02 -2.30
CA SER A 67 3.54 5.20 -3.12
C SER A 67 4.95 5.08 -3.70
N GLY A 68 5.31 5.97 -4.64
CA GLY A 68 6.56 5.86 -5.40
C GLY A 68 6.55 4.76 -6.46
N ALA A 69 7.70 4.51 -7.07
CA ALA A 69 7.89 3.59 -8.19
C ALA A 69 8.11 2.13 -7.76
N MET A 70 7.19 1.60 -6.96
CA MET A 70 7.37 0.31 -6.28
C MET A 70 7.09 -0.89 -7.20
N THR A 71 6.05 -0.83 -8.03
CA THR A 71 5.81 -1.90 -9.01
C THR A 71 6.80 -1.88 -10.17
N PRO A 72 7.28 -0.71 -10.69
CA PRO A 72 8.46 -0.68 -11.55
C PRO A 72 9.65 -1.43 -10.96
N ALA A 73 9.98 -1.19 -9.69
CA ALA A 73 11.06 -1.85 -8.95
C ALA A 73 10.80 -3.33 -8.61
N GLY A 74 9.64 -3.88 -8.97
CA GLY A 74 9.31 -5.30 -8.73
C GLY A 74 8.89 -5.62 -7.30
N LEU A 75 8.68 -4.61 -6.44
CA LEU A 75 8.32 -4.81 -5.03
C LEU A 75 6.98 -5.56 -4.86
N HIS A 76 6.05 -5.39 -5.81
CA HIS A 76 4.83 -6.19 -5.82
C HIS A 76 5.15 -7.67 -5.87
N GLN A 77 5.97 -8.13 -6.82
CA GLN A 77 6.32 -9.55 -7.01
C GLN A 77 7.08 -10.11 -5.81
N SER A 78 8.07 -9.38 -5.30
CA SER A 78 8.94 -9.86 -4.24
C SER A 78 8.29 -9.82 -2.86
N CYS A 79 7.39 -8.86 -2.61
CA CYS A 79 6.88 -8.58 -1.27
C CYS A 79 5.35 -8.58 -1.21
N LEU A 80 4.66 -7.81 -2.06
CA LEU A 80 3.21 -7.62 -1.90
C LEU A 80 2.39 -8.85 -2.27
N LEU A 81 2.70 -9.54 -3.38
CA LEU A 81 1.94 -10.74 -3.77
C LEU A 81 2.01 -11.82 -2.67
N PRO A 82 3.20 -12.19 -2.13
CA PRO A 82 3.26 -13.15 -1.03
C PRO A 82 2.49 -12.71 0.24
N LEU A 83 2.47 -11.42 0.56
CA LEU A 83 1.72 -10.89 1.71
C LEU A 83 0.20 -10.97 1.48
N ILE A 84 -0.26 -10.62 0.27
CA ILE A 84 -1.67 -10.69 -0.13
C ILE A 84 -2.16 -12.14 -0.17
N GLU A 85 -1.37 -13.04 -0.77
CA GLU A 85 -1.69 -14.48 -0.87
C GLU A 85 -1.75 -15.17 0.49
N ARG A 86 -1.03 -14.67 1.49
CA ARG A 86 -1.12 -15.14 2.88
C ARG A 86 -2.22 -14.48 3.70
N GLY A 87 -3.08 -13.68 3.08
CA GLY A 87 -4.18 -12.97 3.74
C GLY A 87 -3.72 -11.90 4.73
N ILE A 88 -2.45 -11.47 4.69
CA ILE A 88 -1.93 -10.46 5.60
C ILE A 88 -2.53 -9.10 5.22
N VAL A 89 -2.38 -8.69 3.96
CA VAL A 89 -2.94 -7.42 3.45
C VAL A 89 -4.42 -7.58 3.18
N SER A 90 -5.22 -6.69 3.76
CA SER A 90 -6.70 -6.72 3.71
C SER A 90 -7.29 -5.70 2.73
N CYS A 91 -6.65 -4.53 2.62
CA CYS A 91 -6.99 -3.44 1.70
C CYS A 91 -5.71 -2.81 1.17
N LEU A 92 -5.70 -2.36 -0.09
CA LEU A 92 -4.57 -1.68 -0.71
C LEU A 92 -4.98 -0.29 -1.18
N THR A 93 -4.15 0.72 -0.89
CA THR A 93 -4.27 2.04 -1.51
C THR A 93 -2.97 2.35 -2.24
N THR A 94 -3.04 2.76 -3.52
CA THR A 94 -1.83 3.06 -4.30
C THR A 94 -2.07 4.15 -5.34
N THR A 95 -1.08 4.39 -6.20
CA THR A 95 -1.16 5.32 -7.34
C THR A 95 -1.51 4.58 -8.61
N GLY A 96 -2.16 5.27 -9.56
CA GLY A 96 -2.45 4.69 -10.88
C GLY A 96 -1.18 4.25 -11.62
N ALA A 97 -0.05 4.91 -11.37
CA ALA A 97 1.25 4.55 -11.95
C ALA A 97 1.71 3.14 -11.54
N ASN A 98 1.55 2.76 -10.26
CA ASN A 98 1.92 1.43 -9.81
C ASN A 98 1.09 0.33 -10.52
N LEU A 99 -0.21 0.57 -10.71
CA LEU A 99 -1.09 -0.40 -11.37
C LEU A 99 -0.84 -0.45 -12.89
N TYR A 100 -0.48 0.68 -13.49
CA TYR A 100 -0.14 0.77 -14.91
C TYR A 100 1.18 0.10 -15.26
N HIS A 101 2.25 0.40 -14.52
CA HIS A 101 3.59 -0.11 -14.82
C HIS A 101 3.75 -1.60 -14.54
N ASP A 102 2.95 -2.14 -13.62
CA ASP A 102 2.85 -3.57 -13.38
C ASP A 102 2.36 -4.34 -14.64
N ALA A 103 1.35 -3.80 -15.33
CA ALA A 103 0.78 -4.40 -16.54
C ALA A 103 1.78 -4.55 -17.70
N HIS A 104 2.89 -3.81 -17.70
CA HIS A 104 3.97 -4.01 -18.66
C HIS A 104 4.48 -5.46 -18.67
N ARG A 105 4.59 -6.07 -17.49
CA ARG A 105 5.09 -7.45 -17.33
C ARG A 105 4.06 -8.48 -17.78
N VAL A 106 2.76 -8.19 -17.63
CA VAL A 106 1.69 -9.03 -18.17
C VAL A 106 1.78 -9.13 -19.70
N LEU A 107 2.18 -8.04 -20.36
CA LEU A 107 2.41 -7.99 -21.80
C LEU A 107 3.77 -8.57 -22.25
N GLY A 108 4.56 -9.12 -21.31
CA GLY A 108 5.87 -9.72 -21.60
C GLY A 108 7.01 -8.72 -21.76
N HIS A 109 6.80 -7.45 -21.43
CA HIS A 109 7.87 -6.47 -21.42
C HIS A 109 8.73 -6.56 -20.15
N ALA A 110 10.02 -6.27 -20.29
CA ALA A 110 10.97 -6.22 -19.19
C ALA A 110 11.37 -4.77 -18.89
N LEU A 111 11.45 -4.44 -17.61
CA LEU A 111 12.10 -3.24 -17.10
C LEU A 111 13.53 -3.61 -16.74
N ARG A 112 14.47 -2.71 -16.99
CA ARG A 112 15.91 -2.96 -16.81
C ARG A 112 16.51 -1.90 -15.89
N GLU A 113 17.47 -2.31 -15.07
CA GLU A 113 18.36 -1.35 -14.42
C GLU A 113 19.17 -0.59 -15.48
N ILE A 114 19.32 0.71 -15.28
CA ILE A 114 20.11 1.59 -16.12
C ILE A 114 20.95 2.53 -15.24
N ASN A 115 22.05 3.04 -15.78
CA ASN A 115 22.78 4.10 -15.11
C ASN A 115 21.94 5.41 -15.18
N PRO A 116 21.51 6.00 -14.05
CA PRO A 116 20.70 7.23 -14.06
C PRO A 116 21.46 8.44 -14.63
N ASN A 117 22.79 8.34 -14.75
CA ASN A 117 23.67 9.37 -15.31
C ASN A 117 24.07 9.10 -16.78
N ALA A 118 23.42 8.16 -17.47
CA ALA A 118 23.75 7.79 -18.86
C ALA A 118 23.42 8.88 -19.91
N GLY A 119 22.78 9.98 -19.50
CA GLY A 119 22.44 11.12 -20.35
C GLY A 119 21.03 11.02 -20.94
N ASP A 120 20.12 11.86 -20.43
CA ASP A 120 18.70 11.83 -20.77
C ASP A 120 18.40 12.09 -22.25
N LEU A 121 19.23 12.90 -22.91
CA LEU A 121 19.09 13.16 -24.35
C LEU A 121 19.27 11.87 -25.16
N GLN A 122 20.24 11.03 -24.79
CA GLN A 122 20.52 9.80 -25.53
C GLN A 122 19.46 8.74 -25.27
N LEU A 123 18.97 8.64 -24.04
CA LEU A 123 17.80 7.82 -23.73
C LEU A 123 16.59 8.27 -24.55
N ARG A 124 16.34 9.58 -24.64
CA ARG A 124 15.23 10.12 -25.43
C ARG A 124 15.36 9.79 -26.93
N ILE A 125 16.53 9.99 -27.53
CA ILE A 125 16.80 9.66 -28.94
C ILE A 125 16.62 8.16 -29.19
N ALA A 126 17.11 7.32 -28.27
CA ALA A 126 16.95 5.87 -28.31
C ALA A 126 15.53 5.39 -27.97
N ARG A 127 14.59 6.31 -27.67
CA ARG A 127 13.22 6.01 -27.22
C ARG A 127 13.18 5.07 -26.02
N ILE A 128 14.06 5.33 -25.04
CA ILE A 128 14.08 4.68 -23.74
C ILE A 128 13.50 5.67 -22.73
N ILE A 129 12.46 5.22 -22.04
CA ILE A 129 11.84 5.94 -20.93
C ILE A 129 12.46 5.43 -19.65
N ARG A 130 12.74 6.33 -18.71
CA ARG A 130 13.29 5.96 -17.40
C ARG A 130 12.39 6.34 -16.25
N ILE A 131 12.45 5.53 -15.21
CA ILE A 131 11.96 5.81 -13.87
C ILE A 131 13.20 5.79 -12.99
N TYR A 132 13.80 6.97 -12.83
CA TYR A 132 15.11 7.13 -12.20
C TYR A 132 16.19 6.22 -12.81
N ASP A 133 16.55 5.12 -12.13
CA ASP A 133 17.56 4.12 -12.47
C ASP A 133 16.97 2.83 -13.09
N LEU A 134 15.68 2.85 -13.44
CA LEU A 134 15.02 1.82 -14.23
C LEU A 134 14.67 2.36 -15.62
N GLY A 135 14.70 1.50 -16.65
CA GLY A 135 14.44 1.86 -18.02
C GLY A 135 13.68 0.80 -18.82
N PHE A 136 12.92 1.25 -19.82
CA PHE A 136 12.19 0.42 -20.78
C PHE A 136 11.95 1.20 -22.09
N TYR A 137 11.67 0.49 -23.19
CA TYR A 137 11.39 1.12 -24.47
C TYR A 137 10.04 1.86 -24.47
N GLU A 138 9.95 3.00 -25.15
CA GLU A 138 8.73 3.80 -25.31
C GLU A 138 7.55 2.97 -25.84
N GLN A 139 7.81 1.98 -26.71
CA GLN A 139 6.80 1.08 -27.25
C GLN A 139 5.99 0.35 -26.18
N VAL A 140 6.59 0.07 -25.02
CA VAL A 140 5.93 -0.56 -23.86
C VAL A 140 4.74 0.28 -23.38
N LEU A 141 4.86 1.61 -23.39
CA LEU A 141 3.76 2.51 -23.02
C LEU A 141 2.60 2.35 -23.99
N PHE A 142 2.88 2.38 -25.30
CA PHE A 142 1.85 2.26 -26.32
C PHE A 142 1.13 0.92 -26.28
N ASP A 143 1.84 -0.18 -26.05
CA ASP A 143 1.22 -1.51 -25.95
C ASP A 143 0.31 -1.60 -24.71
N THR A 144 0.75 -1.03 -23.58
CA THR A 144 -0.03 -0.96 -22.34
C THR A 144 -1.25 -0.04 -22.47
N ASP A 145 -1.11 1.09 -23.14
CA ASP A 145 -2.20 2.02 -23.44
C ASP A 145 -3.28 1.38 -24.32
N ARG A 146 -2.88 0.60 -25.33
CA ARG A 146 -3.81 -0.18 -26.16
C ARG A 146 -4.57 -1.21 -25.33
N LEU A 147 -3.89 -1.92 -24.43
CA LEU A 147 -4.52 -2.86 -23.51
C LEU A 147 -5.62 -2.18 -22.67
N PHE A 148 -5.27 -1.14 -21.90
CA PHE A 148 -6.26 -0.48 -21.04
C PHE A 148 -7.38 0.19 -21.84
N SER A 149 -7.07 0.78 -23.00
CA SER A 149 -8.10 1.34 -23.89
C SER A 149 -9.11 0.27 -24.35
N ALA A 150 -8.63 -0.93 -24.69
CA ALA A 150 -9.51 -2.03 -25.09
C ALA A 150 -10.34 -2.57 -23.91
N LEU A 151 -9.73 -2.69 -22.73
CA LEU A 151 -10.43 -3.17 -21.54
C LEU A 151 -11.55 -2.23 -21.09
N ILE A 152 -11.26 -0.93 -20.98
CA ILE A 152 -12.21 0.07 -20.45
C ILE A 152 -13.41 0.25 -21.39
N GLN A 153 -13.30 -0.09 -22.68
CA GLN A 153 -14.43 -0.07 -23.61
C GLN A 153 -15.40 -1.26 -23.45
N LYS A 154 -15.04 -2.30 -22.68
CA LYS A 154 -15.93 -3.45 -22.47
C LYS A 154 -17.20 -3.04 -21.72
N PRO A 155 -18.34 -3.73 -21.95
CA PRO A 155 -19.63 -3.37 -21.36
C PRO A 155 -19.62 -3.20 -19.83
N ALA A 156 -18.85 -4.03 -19.11
CA ALA A 156 -18.75 -3.98 -17.65
C ALA A 156 -18.23 -2.64 -17.10
N PHE A 157 -17.49 -1.87 -17.91
CA PHE A 157 -16.91 -0.57 -17.55
C PHE A 157 -17.78 0.62 -17.97
N GLN A 158 -18.84 0.40 -18.75
CA GLN A 158 -19.65 1.49 -19.32
C GLN A 158 -20.73 1.97 -18.34
N ARG A 159 -20.30 2.31 -17.12
CA ARG A 159 -21.11 2.82 -16.01
C ARG A 159 -20.25 3.64 -15.05
N LYS A 160 -20.90 4.38 -14.16
CA LYS A 160 -20.28 4.98 -12.99
C LYS A 160 -19.84 3.89 -12.00
N MET A 161 -18.67 4.04 -11.37
CA MET A 161 -18.13 3.09 -10.38
C MET A 161 -17.07 3.74 -9.49
N THR A 162 -16.79 3.13 -8.35
CA THR A 162 -15.66 3.54 -7.48
C THR A 162 -14.32 3.06 -8.04
N THR A 163 -13.20 3.56 -7.51
CA THR A 163 -11.88 3.04 -7.89
C THR A 163 -11.68 1.60 -7.42
N ALA A 164 -12.24 1.22 -6.27
CA ALA A 164 -12.20 -0.17 -5.80
C ALA A 164 -12.89 -1.13 -6.79
N GLU A 165 -14.10 -0.78 -7.25
CA GLU A 165 -14.81 -1.55 -8.28
C GLU A 165 -14.04 -1.59 -9.61
N PHE A 166 -13.55 -0.43 -10.07
CA PHE A 166 -12.84 -0.32 -11.33
C PHE A 166 -11.61 -1.23 -11.38
N HIS A 167 -10.77 -1.17 -10.34
CA HIS A 167 -9.54 -1.96 -10.27
C HIS A 167 -9.84 -3.45 -10.03
N TYR A 168 -10.91 -3.78 -9.33
CA TYR A 168 -11.37 -5.18 -9.22
C TYR A 168 -11.77 -5.76 -10.58
N LEU A 169 -12.52 -5.00 -11.38
CA LEU A 169 -12.89 -5.40 -12.74
C LEU A 169 -11.66 -5.51 -13.66
N LEU A 170 -10.73 -4.55 -13.59
CA LEU A 170 -9.46 -4.67 -14.32
C LEU A 170 -8.67 -5.90 -13.90
N GLY A 171 -8.59 -6.20 -12.60
CA GLY A 171 -7.94 -7.40 -12.08
C GLY A 171 -8.55 -8.69 -12.60
N ARG A 172 -9.89 -8.75 -12.74
CA ARG A 172 -10.57 -9.89 -13.39
C ARG A 172 -10.16 -10.07 -14.84
N GLU A 173 -10.13 -8.98 -15.62
CA GLU A 173 -9.75 -9.06 -17.03
C GLU A 173 -8.27 -9.42 -17.21
N LEU A 174 -7.39 -8.90 -16.35
CA LEU A 174 -5.97 -9.25 -16.34
C LEU A 174 -5.74 -10.70 -15.89
N ASP A 175 -6.47 -11.21 -14.89
CA ASP A 175 -6.40 -12.62 -14.49
C ASP A 175 -6.74 -13.56 -15.66
N ALA A 176 -7.80 -13.26 -16.42
CA ALA A 176 -8.17 -14.02 -17.59
C ALA A 176 -7.09 -13.94 -18.69
N LEU A 177 -6.52 -12.75 -18.92
CA LEU A 177 -5.46 -12.54 -19.89
C LEU A 177 -4.17 -13.30 -19.50
N GLU A 178 -3.77 -13.23 -18.24
CA GLU A 178 -2.60 -13.94 -17.70
C GLU A 178 -2.71 -15.45 -17.89
N LYS A 179 -3.90 -16.02 -17.63
CA LYS A 179 -4.18 -17.43 -17.87
C LYS A 179 -4.07 -17.80 -19.35
N ALA A 180 -4.62 -16.96 -20.25
CA ALA A 180 -4.54 -17.18 -21.69
C ALA A 180 -3.09 -17.10 -22.23
N LEU A 181 -2.31 -16.13 -21.73
CA LEU A 181 -0.92 -15.91 -22.12
C LEU A 181 0.08 -16.79 -21.35
N LYS A 182 -0.39 -17.58 -20.37
CA LYS A 182 0.45 -18.42 -19.48
C LYS A 182 1.54 -17.60 -18.78
N VAL A 183 1.18 -16.41 -18.30
CA VAL A 183 2.08 -15.54 -17.54
C VAL A 183 2.46 -16.25 -16.23
N LYS A 184 3.76 -16.29 -15.92
CA LYS A 184 4.28 -17.04 -14.75
C LYS A 184 4.06 -16.30 -13.43
N VAL A 185 4.24 -14.99 -13.43
CA VAL A 185 4.10 -14.15 -12.24
C VAL A 185 2.89 -13.24 -12.45
N PRO A 186 1.84 -13.36 -11.64
CA PRO A 186 0.65 -12.55 -11.81
C PRO A 186 0.92 -11.09 -11.49
N SER A 187 0.09 -10.20 -12.04
CA SER A 187 0.05 -8.79 -11.67
C SER A 187 -0.52 -8.60 -10.27
N LEU A 188 -0.25 -7.44 -9.69
CA LEU A 188 -0.86 -6.96 -8.46
C LEU A 188 -2.39 -6.88 -8.60
N LEU A 189 -2.88 -6.37 -9.73
CA LEU A 189 -4.33 -6.29 -10.02
C LEU A 189 -4.99 -7.66 -10.02
N SER A 190 -4.44 -8.64 -10.74
CA SER A 190 -5.02 -9.99 -10.82
C SER A 190 -4.94 -10.72 -9.47
N THR A 191 -3.86 -10.52 -8.72
CA THR A 191 -3.69 -11.13 -7.39
C THR A 191 -4.68 -10.57 -6.38
N CYS A 192 -4.87 -9.24 -6.34
CA CYS A 192 -5.90 -8.61 -5.52
C CYS A 192 -7.30 -9.07 -5.91
N TYR A 193 -7.59 -9.24 -7.20
CA TYR A 193 -8.85 -9.81 -7.68
C TYR A 193 -9.08 -11.23 -7.12
N ARG A 194 -8.10 -12.13 -7.25
CA ARG A 194 -8.19 -13.52 -6.74
C ARG A 194 -8.46 -13.55 -5.24
N GLN A 195 -7.81 -12.67 -4.48
CA GLN A 195 -7.94 -12.58 -3.02
C GLN A 195 -9.06 -11.65 -2.54
N ALA A 196 -9.82 -11.04 -3.45
CA ALA A 196 -10.85 -10.03 -3.14
C ALA A 196 -10.33 -8.91 -2.21
N VAL A 197 -9.11 -8.43 -2.45
CA VAL A 197 -8.54 -7.27 -1.77
C VAL A 197 -8.91 -6.02 -2.60
N PRO A 198 -9.67 -5.06 -2.05
CA PRO A 198 -10.01 -3.83 -2.77
C PRO A 198 -8.76 -2.96 -2.96
N ILE A 199 -8.68 -2.29 -4.11
CA ILE A 199 -7.61 -1.34 -4.43
C ILE A 199 -8.21 0.05 -4.63
N PHE A 200 -7.85 0.99 -3.75
CA PHE A 200 -8.22 2.39 -3.87
C PHE A 200 -7.10 3.22 -4.51
N VAL A 201 -7.47 4.19 -5.33
CA VAL A 201 -6.53 5.13 -5.98
C VAL A 201 -7.04 6.56 -5.84
N GLY A 202 -6.58 7.26 -4.81
CA GLY A 202 -7.11 8.58 -4.45
C GLY A 202 -6.85 9.70 -5.46
N ALA A 203 -5.85 9.56 -6.33
CA ALA A 203 -5.56 10.48 -7.43
C ALA A 203 -5.66 9.72 -8.76
N VAL A 204 -6.84 9.16 -9.06
CA VAL A 204 -7.06 8.32 -10.25
C VAL A 204 -6.76 9.07 -11.55
N GLN A 205 -6.98 10.39 -11.57
CA GLN A 205 -6.69 11.26 -12.71
C GLN A 205 -5.20 11.40 -13.03
N ASP A 206 -4.33 11.11 -12.05
CA ASP A 206 -2.88 11.20 -12.17
C ASP A 206 -2.28 9.83 -12.53
N GLY A 207 -2.52 9.39 -13.77
CA GLY A 207 -1.96 8.14 -14.27
C GLY A 207 -2.34 7.81 -15.71
N SER A 208 -1.47 7.08 -16.40
CA SER A 208 -1.65 6.73 -17.82
C SER A 208 -2.93 5.94 -18.11
N ILE A 209 -3.44 5.15 -17.15
CA ILE A 209 -4.76 4.50 -17.27
C ILE A 209 -5.84 5.55 -17.53
N PHE A 210 -5.86 6.64 -16.76
CA PHE A 210 -6.87 7.70 -16.89
C PHE A 210 -6.60 8.62 -18.10
N LEU A 211 -5.35 8.79 -18.53
CA LEU A 211 -5.07 9.45 -19.81
C LEU A 211 -5.75 8.73 -20.99
N ASN A 212 -5.83 7.40 -20.94
CA ASN A 212 -6.61 6.63 -21.92
C ASN A 212 -8.12 6.84 -21.78
N VAL A 213 -8.64 7.02 -20.57
CA VAL A 213 -10.04 7.40 -20.33
C VAL A 213 -10.36 8.75 -21.00
N VAL A 214 -9.49 9.75 -20.85
CA VAL A 214 -9.65 11.07 -21.49
C VAL A 214 -9.70 10.92 -23.02
N LYS A 215 -8.76 10.16 -23.59
CA LYS A 215 -8.75 9.86 -25.03
C LYS A 215 -10.08 9.23 -25.48
N LEU A 216 -10.54 8.20 -24.78
CA LEU A 216 -11.80 7.50 -25.11
C LEU A 216 -13.01 8.42 -25.00
N LYS A 217 -13.11 9.22 -23.94
CA LYS A 217 -14.22 10.17 -23.76
C LYS A 217 -14.27 11.19 -24.91
N ARG A 218 -13.12 11.72 -25.34
CA ARG A 218 -13.04 12.69 -26.45
C ARG A 218 -13.38 12.08 -27.81
N LEU A 219 -13.04 10.81 -28.05
CA LEU A 219 -13.31 10.13 -29.31
C LEU A 219 -14.76 9.60 -29.42
N LEU A 220 -15.32 9.11 -28.31
CA LEU A 220 -16.59 8.39 -28.30
C LEU A 220 -17.77 9.24 -27.83
N GLY A 221 -17.51 10.38 -27.16
CA GLY A 221 -18.53 11.30 -26.66
C GLY A 221 -19.47 10.63 -25.66
N GLU A 222 -20.78 10.86 -25.83
CA GLU A 222 -21.84 10.31 -24.98
C GLU A 222 -21.96 8.78 -25.03
N ARG A 223 -21.36 8.12 -26.04
CA ARG A 223 -21.33 6.65 -26.11
C ARG A 223 -20.42 6.04 -25.04
N PHE A 224 -19.45 6.80 -24.54
CA PHE A 224 -18.53 6.35 -23.50
C PHE A 224 -19.04 6.82 -22.12
N LYS A 225 -19.48 5.84 -21.33
CA LYS A 225 -20.23 6.03 -20.08
C LYS A 225 -19.40 5.76 -18.82
N PHE A 226 -18.14 5.34 -18.98
CA PHE A 226 -17.25 5.14 -17.85
C PHE A 226 -17.02 6.46 -17.11
N GLU A 227 -17.19 6.43 -15.80
CA GLU A 227 -16.94 7.54 -14.91
C GLU A 227 -16.55 7.00 -13.52
N ILE A 228 -15.60 7.65 -12.86
CA ILE A 228 -15.27 7.35 -11.46
C ILE A 228 -16.15 8.22 -10.56
N ASP A 229 -16.91 7.58 -9.67
CA ASP A 229 -17.64 8.26 -8.63
C ASP A 229 -16.73 8.63 -7.47
N ILE A 230 -16.22 9.86 -7.45
CA ILE A 230 -15.31 10.30 -6.39
C ILE A 230 -15.97 10.38 -5.02
N ASN A 231 -17.29 10.56 -4.95
CA ASN A 231 -18.01 10.68 -3.68
C ASN A 231 -18.16 9.29 -3.07
N ASP A 232 -18.71 8.36 -3.84
CA ASP A 232 -18.89 6.97 -3.41
C ASP A 232 -17.54 6.27 -3.18
N ASP A 233 -16.46 6.69 -3.86
CA ASP A 233 -15.12 6.13 -3.63
C ASP A 233 -14.56 6.50 -2.24
N VAL A 234 -14.71 7.76 -1.83
CA VAL A 234 -14.33 8.21 -0.48
C VAL A 234 -15.23 7.58 0.58
N PHE A 235 -16.53 7.48 0.31
CA PHE A 235 -17.49 6.83 1.19
C PHE A 235 -17.18 5.33 1.35
N ALA A 236 -16.84 4.64 0.27
CA ALA A 236 -16.51 3.21 0.30
C ALA A 236 -15.26 2.91 1.14
N MET A 237 -14.23 3.77 1.13
CA MET A 237 -13.07 3.62 2.02
C MET A 237 -13.49 3.69 3.50
N ALA A 238 -14.29 4.69 3.87
CA ALA A 238 -14.81 4.83 5.23
C ALA A 238 -15.71 3.65 5.63
N ALA A 239 -16.60 3.22 4.74
CA ALA A 239 -17.46 2.06 4.94
C ALA A 239 -16.66 0.78 5.20
N VAL A 240 -15.58 0.54 4.44
CA VAL A 240 -14.70 -0.62 4.65
C VAL A 240 -13.98 -0.57 6.00
N GLN A 241 -13.53 0.62 6.45
CA GLN A 241 -12.93 0.78 7.77
C GLN A 241 -13.93 0.53 8.90
N HIS A 242 -15.13 1.12 8.78
CA HIS A 242 -16.24 0.89 9.70
C HIS A 242 -16.62 -0.60 9.77
N TRP A 243 -16.72 -1.27 8.62
CA TRP A 243 -16.96 -2.72 8.56
C TRP A 243 -15.87 -3.52 9.29
N CYS A 244 -14.59 -3.20 9.05
CA CYS A 244 -13.48 -3.85 9.73
C CYS A 244 -13.58 -3.70 11.26
N ARG A 245 -13.92 -2.49 11.73
CA ARG A 245 -14.04 -2.17 13.15
C ARG A 245 -15.23 -2.86 13.83
N HIS A 246 -16.38 -2.95 13.17
CA HIS A 246 -17.61 -3.38 13.83
C HIS A 246 -18.04 -4.81 13.51
N HIS A 247 -17.61 -5.35 12.37
CA HIS A 247 -18.14 -6.61 11.84
C HIS A 247 -17.08 -7.65 11.49
N ASP A 248 -15.80 -7.27 11.46
CA ASP A 248 -14.71 -8.18 11.10
C ASP A 248 -13.61 -8.22 12.18
N SER A 249 -12.42 -7.68 11.90
CA SER A 249 -11.23 -7.79 12.78
C SER A 249 -11.37 -7.09 14.12
N LYS A 250 -12.26 -6.10 14.25
CA LYS A 250 -12.38 -5.15 15.37
C LYS A 250 -11.17 -4.27 15.64
N ARG A 251 -10.04 -4.54 14.99
CA ARG A 251 -8.78 -3.80 15.09
C ARG A 251 -8.20 -3.57 13.71
N MET A 252 -7.58 -2.43 13.49
CA MET A 252 -7.05 -2.02 12.21
C MET A 252 -5.60 -1.61 12.34
N ALA A 253 -4.78 -2.00 11.36
CA ALA A 253 -3.39 -1.59 11.26
C ALA A 253 -3.17 -0.94 9.90
N VAL A 254 -2.34 0.10 9.85
CA VAL A 254 -1.93 0.75 8.61
C VAL A 254 -0.43 0.55 8.40
N TRP A 255 -0.06 0.00 7.25
CA TRP A 255 1.33 -0.16 6.83
C TRP A 255 1.58 0.77 5.64
N MET A 256 2.37 1.82 5.86
CA MET A 256 2.62 2.86 4.87
C MET A 256 3.99 2.70 4.25
N LEU A 257 4.01 2.32 2.97
CA LEU A 257 5.20 2.26 2.14
C LEU A 257 5.30 3.58 1.34
N GLY A 258 6.05 4.52 1.89
CA GLY A 258 6.17 5.91 1.46
C GLY A 258 5.13 6.84 2.09
N GLY A 259 4.63 7.80 1.31
CA GLY A 259 3.71 8.85 1.76
C GLY A 259 2.70 9.27 0.69
N GLY A 260 2.48 10.58 0.56
CA GLY A 260 1.61 11.17 -0.46
C GLY A 260 0.12 10.80 -0.36
N VAL A 261 -0.55 10.80 -1.51
CA VAL A 261 -2.00 10.53 -1.60
C VAL A 261 -2.38 9.16 -1.03
N PRO A 262 -1.67 8.04 -1.30
CA PRO A 262 -2.04 6.73 -0.74
C PRO A 262 -2.13 6.72 0.79
N LYS A 263 -1.21 7.41 1.47
CA LYS A 263 -1.24 7.60 2.93
C LYS A 263 -2.48 8.37 3.36
N ASN A 264 -2.71 9.57 2.83
CA ASN A 264 -3.84 10.38 3.26
C ASN A 264 -5.18 9.71 2.98
N TYR A 265 -5.32 9.17 1.76
CA TYR A 265 -6.57 8.66 1.26
C TYR A 265 -7.06 7.47 2.09
N THR A 266 -6.12 6.69 2.63
CA THR A 266 -6.45 5.63 3.59
C THR A 266 -6.80 6.23 4.95
N LEU A 267 -5.99 7.14 5.49
CA LEU A 267 -6.21 7.67 6.84
C LEU A 267 -7.44 8.58 6.97
N GLN A 268 -7.89 9.23 5.88
CA GLN A 268 -9.00 10.19 5.92
C GLN A 268 -10.39 9.56 6.11
N GLY A 269 -10.50 8.22 6.01
CA GLY A 269 -11.75 7.52 6.27
C GLY A 269 -12.25 7.72 7.70
N GLU A 270 -11.35 7.64 8.69
CA GLU A 270 -11.69 7.86 10.10
C GLU A 270 -12.22 9.30 10.37
N PRO A 271 -11.56 10.39 9.94
CA PRO A 271 -12.14 11.74 10.03
C PRO A 271 -13.47 11.90 9.30
N LEU A 272 -13.67 11.25 8.14
CA LEU A 272 -14.96 11.30 7.44
C LEU A 272 -16.07 10.71 8.32
N LEU A 273 -15.81 9.55 8.92
CA LEU A 273 -16.76 8.90 9.83
C LEU A 273 -17.05 9.79 11.05
N ASP A 274 -16.02 10.18 11.81
CA ASP A 274 -16.21 10.84 13.11
C ASP A 274 -16.63 12.31 12.98
N GLN A 275 -15.92 13.10 12.15
CA GLN A 275 -16.07 14.57 12.14
C GLN A 275 -17.15 15.05 11.18
N ILE A 276 -17.46 14.28 10.14
CA ILE A 276 -18.39 14.68 9.08
C ILE A 276 -19.71 13.91 9.19
N LEU A 277 -19.64 12.58 9.32
CA LEU A 277 -20.81 11.71 9.40
C LEU A 277 -21.31 11.46 10.84
N ASN A 278 -20.57 11.94 11.86
CA ASN A 278 -20.87 11.72 13.29
C ASN A 278 -20.95 10.23 13.70
N VAL A 279 -20.22 9.37 12.98
CA VAL A 279 -20.03 7.96 13.30
C VAL A 279 -18.74 7.82 14.07
N ARG A 280 -18.85 7.56 15.38
CA ARG A 280 -17.69 7.53 16.28
C ARG A 280 -16.64 6.52 15.83
N THR A 281 -15.40 6.97 15.74
CA THR A 281 -14.23 6.11 15.45
C THR A 281 -13.14 6.24 16.50
N ASP A 282 -12.30 5.21 16.62
CA ASP A 282 -11.12 5.23 17.49
C ASP A 282 -9.81 5.46 16.71
N GLY A 283 -9.82 5.47 15.38
CA GLY A 283 -8.62 5.51 14.55
C GLY A 283 -7.99 4.12 14.35
N PHE A 284 -6.88 4.07 13.61
CA PHE A 284 -6.05 2.85 13.51
C PHE A 284 -5.39 2.49 14.87
N ASP A 285 -5.30 1.19 15.16
CA ASP A 285 -4.70 0.64 16.39
C ASP A 285 -3.17 0.53 16.30
N ILE A 286 -2.64 0.36 15.09
CA ILE A 286 -1.21 0.19 14.79
C ILE A 286 -0.86 1.00 13.54
N ASP A 287 0.21 1.78 13.63
CA ASP A 287 0.74 2.63 12.56
C ASP A 287 2.20 2.29 12.29
N VAL A 288 2.51 1.78 11.10
CA VAL A 288 3.90 1.51 10.69
C VAL A 288 4.16 2.24 9.38
N GLN A 289 5.12 3.16 9.41
CA GLN A 289 5.50 3.95 8.25
C GLN A 289 6.96 3.73 7.86
N PHE A 290 7.22 3.60 6.56
CA PHE A 290 8.55 3.61 5.96
C PHE A 290 8.63 4.75 4.95
N CYS A 291 9.41 5.80 5.22
CA CYS A 291 9.52 6.95 4.33
C CYS A 291 10.84 7.70 4.53
N VAL A 292 11.35 8.28 3.44
CA VAL A 292 12.59 9.08 3.44
C VAL A 292 12.35 10.56 3.72
N ASP A 293 11.09 11.01 3.67
CA ASP A 293 10.77 12.44 3.71
C ASP A 293 11.07 13.02 5.11
N PRO A 294 11.74 14.18 5.18
CA PRO A 294 11.88 14.93 6.43
C PRO A 294 10.58 15.67 6.75
N VAL A 295 10.38 16.00 8.04
CA VAL A 295 9.20 16.72 8.54
C VAL A 295 9.25 18.23 8.20
N ASP A 296 10.44 18.77 7.94
CA ASP A 296 10.71 20.21 7.83
C ASP A 296 10.00 20.94 6.67
N ASN A 297 9.61 20.22 5.62
CA ASN A 297 8.89 20.78 4.48
C ASN A 297 7.36 20.86 4.69
N GLY A 298 6.84 20.39 5.82
CA GLY A 298 5.41 20.37 6.13
C GLY A 298 4.59 19.42 5.25
N ALA A 299 5.24 18.49 4.54
CA ALA A 299 4.55 17.53 3.69
C ALA A 299 3.83 16.46 4.52
N LEU A 300 2.62 16.11 4.11
CA LEU A 300 1.86 15.02 4.73
C LEU A 300 2.62 13.69 4.73
N SER A 301 3.49 13.46 3.73
CA SER A 301 4.29 12.24 3.65
C SER A 301 5.03 11.96 4.95
N SER A 302 5.70 12.95 5.54
CA SER A 302 6.49 12.78 6.77
C SER A 302 5.71 12.98 8.07
N CYS A 303 4.41 13.27 8.00
CA CYS A 303 3.52 13.49 9.14
C CYS A 303 3.55 12.30 10.13
N PRO A 304 3.94 12.50 11.41
CA PRO A 304 3.98 11.42 12.39
C PRO A 304 2.58 11.01 12.86
N ALA A 305 2.45 9.79 13.39
CA ALA A 305 1.20 9.29 13.95
C ALA A 305 0.63 10.20 15.06
N SER A 306 1.48 10.88 15.84
CA SER A 306 1.07 11.85 16.86
C SER A 306 0.31 13.04 16.28
N GLU A 307 0.71 13.52 15.10
CA GLU A 307 -0.06 14.55 14.38
C GLU A 307 -1.33 13.92 13.80
N GLY A 308 -1.26 12.73 13.19
CA GLY A 308 -2.44 12.01 12.71
C GLY A 308 -3.53 11.80 13.77
N HIS A 309 -3.14 11.60 15.03
CA HIS A 309 -4.05 11.44 16.16
C HIS A 309 -4.87 12.69 16.46
N THR A 310 -4.31 13.89 16.29
CA THR A 310 -5.07 15.14 16.50
C THR A 310 -6.20 15.29 15.49
N TRP A 311 -6.11 14.57 14.36
CA TRP A 311 -7.16 14.47 13.35
C TRP A 311 -8.07 13.24 13.52
N GLY A 312 -7.90 12.43 14.57
CA GLY A 312 -8.67 11.19 14.77
C GLY A 312 -8.26 10.02 13.85
N LYS A 313 -7.14 10.11 13.14
CA LYS A 313 -6.69 9.07 12.19
C LYS A 313 -6.14 7.82 12.87
N VAL A 314 -5.60 7.97 14.08
CA VAL A 314 -5.02 6.86 14.87
C VAL A 314 -5.47 6.98 16.32
N SER A 315 -5.53 5.84 17.01
CA SER A 315 -5.94 5.76 18.42
C SER A 315 -4.90 6.35 19.38
N ALA A 316 -5.35 6.71 20.58
CA ALA A 316 -4.45 7.18 21.63
C ALA A 316 -3.40 6.13 22.03
N GLU A 317 -3.78 4.85 22.06
CA GLU A 317 -2.86 3.74 22.31
C GLU A 317 -1.81 3.62 21.19
N CYS A 318 -2.22 3.85 19.94
CA CYS A 318 -1.33 3.86 18.79
C CYS A 318 -0.22 4.92 18.93
N VAL A 319 -0.56 6.15 19.31
CA VAL A 319 0.45 7.20 19.54
C VAL A 319 1.39 6.83 20.69
N ALA A 320 0.85 6.28 21.78
CA ALA A 320 1.64 5.99 22.96
C ALA A 320 2.63 4.84 22.76
N THR A 321 2.22 3.78 22.04
CA THR A 321 2.96 2.50 22.04
C THR A 321 2.98 1.74 20.72
N ASN A 322 2.04 2.00 19.79
CA ASN A 322 1.87 1.18 18.59
C ASN A 322 2.12 1.94 17.28
N SER A 323 2.98 2.97 17.30
CA SER A 323 3.36 3.74 16.11
C SER A 323 4.86 3.75 15.89
N MET A 324 5.28 3.63 14.63
CA MET A 324 6.69 3.74 14.27
C MET A 324 6.89 4.36 12.88
N TYR A 325 7.62 5.48 12.84
CA TYR A 325 8.17 6.05 11.61
C TYR A 325 9.60 5.57 11.41
N VAL A 326 9.79 4.72 10.40
CA VAL A 326 11.09 4.23 9.95
C VAL A 326 11.60 5.16 8.87
N HIS A 327 12.61 5.96 9.22
CA HIS A 327 13.20 6.95 8.31
C HIS A 327 14.19 6.28 7.35
N ALA A 328 13.66 5.53 6.39
CA ALA A 328 14.44 4.76 5.42
C ALA A 328 13.69 4.59 4.10
N ASP A 329 14.45 4.29 3.04
CA ASP A 329 13.89 3.93 1.74
C ASP A 329 13.21 2.56 1.78
N VAL A 330 12.00 2.49 1.21
CA VAL A 330 11.18 1.27 1.21
C VAL A 330 11.90 0.12 0.51
N THR A 331 12.58 0.38 -0.60
CA THR A 331 13.24 -0.68 -1.39
C THR A 331 14.49 -1.21 -0.68
N ALA A 332 15.11 -0.39 0.18
CA ALA A 332 16.24 -0.82 1.01
C ALA A 332 15.83 -1.72 2.18
N VAL A 333 14.70 -1.43 2.85
CA VAL A 333 14.33 -2.11 4.10
C VAL A 333 13.18 -3.11 3.95
N PHE A 334 12.15 -2.83 3.17
CA PHE A 334 10.94 -3.64 3.17
C PHE A 334 11.14 -5.09 2.68
N PRO A 335 11.98 -5.40 1.67
CA PRO A 335 12.17 -6.78 1.22
C PRO A 335 12.66 -7.74 2.30
N TRP A 336 13.60 -7.30 3.12
CA TRP A 336 14.18 -8.16 4.16
C TRP A 336 13.25 -8.26 5.38
N LEU A 337 12.46 -7.23 5.67
CA LEU A 337 11.37 -7.28 6.66
C LEU A 337 10.25 -8.23 6.23
N ALA A 338 9.85 -8.18 4.95
CA ALA A 338 8.89 -9.11 4.38
C ALA A 338 9.42 -10.55 4.46
N HIS A 339 10.70 -10.78 4.14
CA HIS A 339 11.34 -12.07 4.32
C HIS A 339 11.30 -12.54 5.78
N ALA A 340 11.69 -11.69 6.74
CA ALA A 340 11.66 -12.02 8.16
C ALA A 340 10.23 -12.35 8.64
N LEU A 341 9.22 -11.62 8.18
CA LEU A 341 7.82 -11.89 8.52
C LEU A 341 7.38 -13.24 7.93
N LEU A 342 7.57 -13.44 6.63
CA LEU A 342 7.13 -14.63 5.91
C LEU A 342 7.88 -15.91 6.30
N SER A 343 9.09 -15.79 6.86
CA SER A 343 9.89 -16.89 7.40
C SER A 343 9.21 -17.60 8.59
N ASN A 344 8.31 -16.91 9.29
CA ASN A 344 7.49 -17.53 10.33
C ASN A 344 6.23 -18.14 9.70
N PRO A 345 6.04 -19.47 9.75
CA PRO A 345 4.89 -20.14 9.12
C PRO A 345 3.54 -19.76 9.74
N LYS A 346 3.54 -19.13 10.93
CA LYS A 346 2.34 -18.58 11.57
C LYS A 346 1.92 -17.22 11.00
N MET A 347 2.78 -16.54 10.24
CA MET A 347 2.43 -15.29 9.56
C MET A 347 1.62 -15.58 8.30
N LYS A 348 0.38 -15.99 8.50
CA LYS A 348 -0.65 -16.22 7.49
C LYS A 348 -2.02 -16.30 8.15
N ARG A 349 -3.06 -15.96 7.41
CA ARG A 349 -4.47 -16.15 7.80
C ARG A 349 -5.34 -16.28 6.57
N ALA A 350 -6.61 -16.61 6.77
CA ALA A 350 -7.58 -16.56 5.68
C ALA A 350 -7.68 -15.10 5.16
N PRO A 351 -7.64 -14.88 3.84
CA PRO A 351 -7.90 -13.55 3.27
C PRO A 351 -9.25 -13.03 3.75
N ARG A 352 -9.30 -11.75 4.14
CA ARG A 352 -10.54 -11.09 4.60
C ARG A 352 -11.56 -10.89 3.47
N ARG A 353 -11.08 -10.85 2.22
CA ARG A 353 -11.90 -10.70 1.02
C ARG A 353 -12.83 -9.47 1.09
N LEU A 354 -12.31 -8.32 1.55
CA LEU A 354 -13.09 -7.11 1.81
C LEU A 354 -13.83 -6.58 0.57
N MET A 355 -13.36 -6.88 -0.64
CA MET A 355 -14.09 -6.52 -1.86
C MET A 355 -15.44 -7.23 -1.94
N ASP A 356 -15.55 -8.47 -1.47
CA ASP A 356 -16.81 -9.22 -1.44
C ASP A 356 -17.79 -8.65 -0.39
N LYS A 357 -17.30 -7.77 0.50
CA LYS A 357 -18.05 -7.14 1.60
C LYS A 357 -18.34 -5.66 1.36
N ILE A 358 -17.83 -5.06 0.30
CA ILE A 358 -17.89 -3.61 0.11
C ILE A 358 -19.33 -3.11 -0.02
N SER A 359 -20.21 -3.87 -0.69
CA SER A 359 -21.63 -3.52 -0.81
C SER A 359 -22.36 -3.60 0.54
N ASP A 360 -22.08 -4.63 1.34
CA ASP A 360 -22.63 -4.77 2.69
C ASP A 360 -22.12 -3.65 3.61
N ALA A 361 -20.84 -3.30 3.49
CA ALA A 361 -20.19 -2.24 4.25
C ALA A 361 -20.81 -0.86 3.96
N VAL A 362 -21.03 -0.53 2.68
CA VAL A 362 -21.67 0.71 2.26
C VAL A 362 -23.11 0.77 2.78
N ALA A 363 -23.89 -0.30 2.58
CA ALA A 363 -25.29 -0.35 3.01
C ALA A 363 -25.50 -0.29 4.53
N GLN A 364 -24.46 -0.58 5.32
CA GLN A 364 -24.50 -0.42 6.78
C GLN A 364 -24.17 0.98 7.26
N LEU A 365 -23.44 1.75 6.45
CA LEU A 365 -23.05 3.12 6.77
C LEU A 365 -24.07 4.14 6.25
N ASP A 366 -24.79 3.81 5.18
CA ASP A 366 -26.01 4.51 4.71
C ASP A 366 -27.14 4.43 5.76
#